data_AF-A0A9P9SPQ5-F1
#
_entry.id   AF-A0A9P9SPQ5-F1
#
_cell.length_a   1.000
_cell.length_b   1.000
_cell.length_c   1.000
_cell.angle_alpha   90.00
_cell.angle_beta   90.00
_cell.angle_gamma   90.00
#
_symmetry.space_group_name_H-M   'P 1'
#
loop_
_entity.id
_entity.type
_entity.pdbx_description
1 polymer ?
#
loop_
_entity_poly.entity_id
_entity_poly.type
_entity_poly.pdbx_seq_one_letter_code
_entity_poly.pdbx_strand_id
1 'polypeptide(L)'
;MNFAYNTGNASYDPTGSIHLIYEEGRNALTINNLTYPKILSFMNDFVLKFAKQKQSSFRTKIPYRLDLRSSILAPYIPSTAEAATEIGTISLSCAWKIDFQKFYGGSGYVLYWMLSWCAMMAFGLVVENVHNLLVNPSLPFSLYSGVISNVATGFYPVELLSNFYKWGLAWPLRHDLIGAKAILFGTKNLLGLNFGVLLVWVTASLVLQPFTIWVQLRKMKKRAETNKREVLERVYKKVPEEERE
;
A
#
# COMPACT_ATOMS: atom_id res chain seq x y z
N MET A 1 -4.34 -32.44 -29.93
CA MET A 1 -5.14 -32.77 -28.73
C MET A 1 -6.49 -33.45 -29.06
N ASN A 2 -7.07 -33.28 -30.26
CA ASN A 2 -8.42 -33.79 -30.56
C ASN A 2 -8.49 -35.21 -31.17
N PHE A 3 -7.37 -35.83 -31.57
CA PHE A 3 -7.39 -37.19 -32.12
C PHE A 3 -7.47 -38.27 -31.02
N ALA A 4 -6.75 -38.06 -29.91
CA ALA A 4 -6.73 -38.97 -28.76
C ALA A 4 -8.07 -39.01 -27.99
N TYR A 5 -8.85 -37.92 -28.00
CA TYR A 5 -10.17 -37.86 -27.36
C TYR A 5 -11.22 -38.71 -28.12
N ASN A 6 -11.08 -38.83 -29.44
CA ASN A 6 -12.08 -39.49 -30.29
C ASN A 6 -11.83 -41.00 -30.50
N THR A 7 -10.61 -41.51 -30.24
CA THR A 7 -10.25 -42.92 -30.52
C THR A 7 -9.50 -43.64 -29.39
N GLY A 8 -9.25 -42.98 -28.25
CA GLY A 8 -8.26 -43.42 -27.25
C GLY A 8 -8.66 -44.49 -26.22
N ASN A 9 -9.83 -45.11 -26.29
CA ASN A 9 -10.34 -45.94 -25.18
C ASN A 9 -10.48 -47.46 -25.46
N ALA A 10 -10.07 -47.97 -26.63
CA ALA A 10 -10.26 -49.41 -26.92
C ALA A 10 -9.20 -50.34 -26.30
N SER A 11 -8.09 -49.81 -25.77
CA SER A 11 -6.98 -50.63 -25.22
C SER A 11 -6.49 -50.18 -23.84
N TYR A 12 -7.15 -49.21 -23.20
CA TYR A 12 -6.72 -48.69 -21.89
C TYR A 12 -7.46 -49.41 -20.77
N ASP A 13 -6.75 -50.25 -20.01
CA ASP A 13 -7.24 -50.87 -18.78
C ASP A 13 -6.90 -49.99 -17.57
N PRO A 14 -7.90 -49.31 -16.95
CA PRO A 14 -7.66 -48.39 -15.84
C PRO A 14 -7.28 -49.11 -14.53
N THR A 15 -7.49 -50.43 -14.43
CA THR A 15 -7.42 -51.19 -13.18
C THR A 15 -5.99 -51.45 -12.66
N GLY A 16 -4.97 -51.27 -13.52
CA GLY A 16 -3.55 -51.38 -13.16
C GLY A 16 -2.77 -50.05 -13.23
N SER A 17 -3.45 -48.93 -13.50
CA SER A 17 -2.79 -47.65 -13.75
C SER A 17 -2.55 -46.85 -12.46
N ILE A 18 -1.30 -46.46 -12.21
CA ILE A 18 -0.94 -45.50 -11.15
C ILE A 18 -0.98 -44.11 -11.78
N HIS A 19 -1.95 -43.30 -11.39
CA HIS A 19 -2.08 -41.92 -11.84
C HIS A 19 -1.18 -41.01 -10.98
N LEU A 20 -0.03 -40.61 -11.51
CA LEU A 20 0.87 -39.63 -10.89
C LEU A 20 0.49 -38.22 -11.37
N ILE A 21 -0.26 -37.49 -10.55
CA ILE A 21 -0.54 -36.07 -10.78
C ILE A 21 0.62 -35.26 -10.20
N TYR A 22 1.56 -34.86 -11.07
CA TYR A 22 2.61 -33.91 -10.71
C TYR A 22 2.11 -32.49 -10.99
N GLU A 23 1.57 -31.84 -9.96
CA GLU A 23 1.19 -30.43 -10.01
C GLU A 23 2.38 -29.57 -9.53
N GLU A 24 3.06 -28.92 -10.47
CA GLU A 24 4.04 -27.89 -10.11
C GLU A 24 3.31 -26.72 -9.43
N GLY A 25 3.88 -26.20 -8.34
CA GLY A 25 3.36 -25.00 -7.66
C GLY A 25 3.35 -23.71 -8.51
N ARG A 26 3.75 -23.80 -9.79
CA ARG A 26 3.70 -22.74 -10.80
C ARG A 26 2.55 -22.91 -11.79
N ASN A 27 1.64 -23.88 -11.60
CA ASN A 27 0.47 -24.03 -12.45
C ASN A 27 -0.62 -23.00 -12.09
N ALA A 28 -0.99 -22.14 -13.03
CA ALA A 28 -1.94 -21.06 -12.83
C ALA A 28 -3.33 -21.54 -12.37
N LEU A 29 -3.76 -22.73 -12.82
CA LEU A 29 -5.03 -23.33 -12.40
C LEU A 29 -5.01 -23.73 -10.92
N THR A 30 -3.88 -24.26 -10.46
CA THR A 30 -3.68 -24.70 -9.06
C THR A 30 -3.52 -23.52 -8.13
N ILE A 31 -2.82 -22.48 -8.57
CA ILE A 31 -2.73 -21.22 -7.82
C ILE A 31 -4.13 -20.59 -7.70
N ASN A 32 -4.91 -20.54 -8.77
CA ASN A 32 -6.27 -19.98 -8.78
C ASN A 32 -7.26 -20.74 -7.89
N ASN A 33 -7.19 -22.07 -7.89
CA ASN A 33 -8.16 -22.88 -7.16
C ASN A 33 -7.78 -23.16 -5.70
N LEU A 34 -6.49 -23.29 -5.39
CA LEU A 34 -6.04 -23.73 -4.06
C LEU A 34 -5.34 -22.63 -3.26
N THR A 35 -4.57 -21.77 -3.92
CA THR A 35 -3.68 -20.81 -3.26
C THR A 35 -4.35 -19.45 -3.07
N TYR A 36 -4.93 -18.88 -4.13
CA TYR A 36 -5.62 -17.58 -4.08
C TYR A 36 -6.73 -17.51 -3.02
N PRO A 37 -7.70 -18.43 -2.94
CA PRO A 37 -8.77 -18.31 -1.94
C PRO A 37 -8.26 -18.39 -0.50
N LYS A 38 -7.22 -19.18 -0.23
CA LYS A 38 -6.60 -19.29 1.10
C LYS A 38 -5.82 -18.02 1.48
N ILE A 39 -5.03 -17.49 0.55
CA ILE A 39 -4.30 -16.22 0.76
C ILE A 39 -5.29 -15.07 0.95
N LEU A 40 -6.37 -15.03 0.17
CA LEU A 40 -7.39 -13.99 0.26
C LEU A 40 -8.13 -14.05 1.59
N SER A 41 -8.52 -15.24 2.06
CA SER A 41 -9.19 -15.38 3.36
C SER A 41 -8.27 -14.99 4.51
N PHE A 42 -7.00 -15.39 4.46
CA PHE A 42 -5.99 -14.99 5.42
C PHE A 42 -5.78 -13.47 5.43
N MET A 43 -5.62 -12.85 4.26
CA MET A 43 -5.46 -11.40 4.15
C MET A 43 -6.67 -10.67 4.72
N ASN A 44 -7.89 -11.11 4.41
CA ASN A 44 -9.10 -10.50 4.97
C ASN A 44 -9.15 -10.61 6.49
N ASP A 45 -8.86 -11.79 7.04
CA ASP A 45 -8.86 -11.99 8.49
C ASP A 45 -7.74 -11.21 9.19
N PHE A 46 -6.54 -11.17 8.59
CA PHE A 46 -5.42 -10.35 9.07
C PHE A 46 -5.78 -8.86 9.07
N VAL A 47 -6.30 -8.33 7.96
CA VAL A 47 -6.70 -6.92 7.84
C VAL A 47 -7.79 -6.60 8.86
N LEU A 48 -8.78 -7.47 9.03
CA LEU A 48 -9.86 -7.29 10.01
C LEU A 48 -9.34 -7.30 11.45
N LYS A 49 -8.45 -8.24 11.80
CA LYS A 49 -7.83 -8.31 13.14
C LYS A 49 -6.95 -7.10 13.40
N PHE A 50 -6.11 -6.71 12.44
CA PHE A 50 -5.25 -5.55 12.54
C PHE A 50 -6.06 -4.25 12.68
N ALA A 51 -7.10 -4.07 11.88
CA ALA A 51 -8.01 -2.93 11.97
C ALA A 51 -8.71 -2.88 13.34
N LYS A 52 -9.24 -4.02 13.82
CA LYS A 52 -9.86 -4.12 15.15
C LYS A 52 -8.87 -3.83 16.27
N GLN A 53 -7.64 -4.33 16.19
CA GLN A 53 -6.58 -4.10 17.17
C GLN A 53 -6.16 -2.63 17.22
N LYS A 54 -6.06 -1.96 16.07
CA LYS A 54 -5.81 -0.52 16.00
C LYS A 54 -6.98 0.25 16.59
N GLN A 55 -8.21 -0.09 16.23
CA GLN A 55 -9.42 0.56 16.73
C GLN A 55 -9.60 0.38 18.25
N SER A 56 -9.27 -0.79 18.79
CA SER A 56 -9.30 -1.04 20.23
C SER A 56 -8.20 -0.27 20.97
N SER A 57 -6.98 -0.22 20.42
CA SER A 57 -5.88 0.59 20.96
C SER A 57 -6.20 2.09 20.97
N PHE A 58 -7.00 2.57 20.02
CA PHE A 58 -7.54 3.93 20.03
C PHE A 58 -8.62 4.12 21.11
N ARG A 59 -9.44 3.10 21.38
CA ARG A 59 -10.57 3.18 22.32
C ARG A 59 -10.14 3.09 23.79
N THR A 60 -9.15 2.27 24.14
CA THR A 60 -8.65 2.15 25.54
C THR A 60 -7.88 3.38 26.03
N LYS A 61 -7.45 4.27 25.12
CA LYS A 61 -6.75 5.51 25.48
C LYS A 61 -7.67 6.70 25.80
N ILE A 62 -9.01 6.52 25.87
CA ILE A 62 -9.95 7.62 26.09
C ILE A 62 -10.76 7.40 27.38
N PRO A 63 -10.33 7.90 28.55
CA PRO A 63 -11.19 8.01 29.73
C PRO A 63 -11.81 9.40 29.92
N TYR A 64 -11.47 10.44 29.16
CA TYR A 64 -12.05 11.78 29.39
C TYR A 64 -12.04 12.70 28.17
N ARG A 65 -13.05 13.59 28.20
CA ARG A 65 -13.34 14.79 27.39
C ARG A 65 -12.32 15.11 26.29
N LEU A 66 -12.85 15.18 25.07
CA LEU A 66 -12.32 15.85 23.87
C LEU A 66 -11.41 17.05 24.21
N ASP A 67 -10.13 16.81 24.42
CA ASP A 67 -9.11 17.85 24.43
C ASP A 67 -8.47 17.84 23.04
N LEU A 68 -8.76 18.89 22.25
CA LEU A 68 -8.30 19.02 20.87
C LEU A 68 -6.76 18.90 20.74
N ARG A 69 -6.01 19.04 21.84
CA ARG A 69 -4.55 18.88 21.88
C ARG A 69 -4.04 17.45 21.68
N SER A 70 -4.77 16.41 22.09
CA SER A 70 -4.29 15.02 21.96
C SER A 70 -4.51 14.42 20.57
N SER A 71 -5.51 14.91 19.81
CA SER A 71 -5.67 14.55 18.38
C SER A 71 -4.65 15.24 17.47
N ILE A 72 -4.05 16.34 17.92
CA ILE A 72 -2.91 16.99 17.22
C ILE A 72 -1.61 16.19 17.44
N LEU A 73 -1.55 15.44 18.55
CA LEU A 73 -0.44 14.56 18.94
C LEU A 73 -0.68 13.08 18.59
N ALA A 74 -1.62 12.76 17.70
CA ALA A 74 -1.67 11.47 17.03
C ALA A 74 -0.99 11.49 15.64
N PRO A 75 0.22 12.04 15.43
CA PRO A 75 0.95 11.75 14.22
C PRO A 75 1.77 10.46 14.42
N TYR A 76 2.22 9.88 13.31
CA TYR A 76 3.29 8.87 13.24
C TYR A 76 2.97 7.43 13.63
N ILE A 77 2.22 6.72 12.78
CA ILE A 77 2.41 5.27 12.62
C ILE A 77 2.62 4.79 11.16
N PRO A 78 2.38 5.56 10.07
CA PRO A 78 2.71 5.05 8.72
C PRO A 78 4.22 4.83 8.54
N SER A 79 5.04 5.86 8.78
CA SER A 79 6.47 5.84 8.39
C SER A 79 7.34 4.81 9.12
N THR A 80 7.04 4.50 10.39
CA THR A 80 7.79 3.47 11.15
C THR A 80 7.29 2.05 10.89
N ALA A 81 6.00 1.85 10.58
CA ALA A 81 5.47 0.55 10.21
C ALA A 81 5.92 0.14 8.80
N GLU A 82 6.01 1.11 7.87
CA GLU A 82 6.46 0.93 6.50
C GLU A 82 7.93 0.47 6.44
N ALA A 83 8.82 1.11 7.19
CA ALA A 83 10.23 0.73 7.26
C ALA A 83 10.43 -0.69 7.85
N ALA A 84 9.62 -1.09 8.83
CA ALA A 84 9.69 -2.41 9.45
C ALA A 84 9.18 -3.52 8.52
N THR A 85 8.13 -3.25 7.74
CA THR A 85 7.63 -4.22 6.74
C THR A 85 8.66 -4.52 5.66
N GLU A 86 9.48 -3.55 5.27
CA GLU A 86 10.47 -3.75 4.21
C GLU A 86 11.63 -4.62 4.62
N ILE A 87 12.16 -4.46 5.84
CA ILE A 87 13.18 -5.36 6.38
C ILE A 87 12.68 -6.81 6.33
N GLY A 88 11.39 -7.03 6.61
CA GLY A 88 10.72 -8.33 6.49
C GLY A 88 10.68 -8.86 5.05
N THR A 89 10.28 -8.03 4.08
CA THR A 89 10.21 -8.45 2.66
C THR A 89 11.58 -8.75 2.04
N ILE A 90 12.64 -8.06 2.46
CA ILE A 90 13.98 -8.29 1.95
C ILE A 90 14.61 -9.50 2.64
N SER A 91 14.32 -9.72 3.93
CA SER A 91 14.66 -10.98 4.60
C SER A 91 13.99 -12.17 3.92
N LEU A 92 12.74 -12.01 3.47
CA LEU A 92 12.03 -13.01 2.66
C LEU A 92 12.67 -13.20 1.27
N SER A 93 13.18 -12.13 0.67
CA SER A 93 13.93 -12.18 -0.60
C SER A 93 15.27 -12.92 -0.46
N CYS A 94 15.96 -12.77 0.68
CA CYS A 94 17.11 -13.57 1.05
C CYS A 94 16.74 -15.04 1.28
N ALA A 95 15.57 -15.32 1.89
CA ALA A 95 15.05 -16.67 2.05
C ALA A 95 14.75 -17.34 0.70
N TRP A 96 14.38 -16.55 -0.32
CA TRP A 96 14.17 -16.99 -1.71
C TRP A 96 15.48 -17.02 -2.53
N LYS A 97 16.65 -16.91 -1.88
CA LYS A 97 17.97 -17.01 -2.52
C LYS A 97 18.18 -16.03 -3.68
N ILE A 98 17.67 -14.81 -3.57
CA ILE A 98 17.94 -13.76 -4.55
C ILE A 98 19.35 -13.21 -4.34
N ASP A 99 20.20 -13.30 -5.38
CA ASP A 99 21.61 -12.88 -5.33
C ASP A 99 21.78 -11.36 -5.49
N PHE A 100 21.70 -10.62 -4.39
CA PHE A 100 21.94 -9.16 -4.39
C PHE A 100 23.42 -8.77 -4.54
N GLN A 101 24.35 -9.71 -4.35
CA GLN A 101 25.79 -9.42 -4.33
C GLN A 101 26.45 -9.41 -5.71
N LYS A 102 25.74 -9.85 -6.75
CA LYS A 102 26.33 -10.12 -8.08
C LYS A 102 26.96 -8.89 -8.74
N PHE A 103 26.36 -7.70 -8.59
CA PHE A 103 26.80 -6.48 -9.28
C PHE A 103 27.30 -5.38 -8.32
N TYR A 104 26.73 -5.30 -7.12
CA TYR A 104 27.05 -4.25 -6.12
C TYR A 104 27.75 -4.82 -4.86
N GLY A 105 28.17 -6.09 -4.90
CA GLY A 105 28.83 -6.75 -3.78
C GLY A 105 27.98 -6.75 -2.50
N GLY A 106 28.61 -6.69 -1.33
CA GLY A 106 27.92 -6.68 -0.04
C GLY A 106 26.93 -5.51 0.14
N SER A 107 27.09 -4.41 -0.60
CA SER A 107 26.23 -3.24 -0.51
C SER A 107 24.90 -3.36 -1.27
N GLY A 108 24.76 -4.35 -2.17
CA GLY A 108 23.56 -4.53 -2.98
C GLY A 108 22.28 -4.73 -2.15
N TYR A 109 22.39 -5.41 -1.01
CA TYR A 109 21.28 -5.55 -0.05
C TYR A 109 20.84 -4.20 0.51
N VAL A 110 21.80 -3.40 1.00
CA VAL A 110 21.52 -2.10 1.63
C VAL A 110 20.96 -1.12 0.61
N LEU A 111 21.49 -1.13 -0.62
CA LEU A 111 20.98 -0.30 -1.71
C LEU A 111 19.53 -0.67 -2.06
N TYR A 112 19.21 -1.95 -2.12
CA TYR A 112 17.84 -2.40 -2.39
C TYR A 112 16.89 -1.99 -1.27
N TRP A 113 17.31 -2.19 -0.01
CA TRP A 113 16.53 -1.75 1.14
C TRP A 113 16.28 -0.25 1.17
N MET A 114 17.33 0.55 1.00
CA MET A 114 17.21 2.00 0.93
C MET A 114 16.31 2.46 -0.21
N LEU A 115 16.38 1.79 -1.37
CA LEU A 115 15.56 2.12 -2.52
C LEU A 115 14.08 1.89 -2.24
N SER A 116 13.72 0.71 -1.71
CA SER A 116 12.36 0.39 -1.31
C SER A 116 11.86 1.37 -0.26
N TRP A 117 12.68 1.68 0.75
CA TRP A 117 12.32 2.61 1.81
C TRP A 117 12.01 4.00 1.31
N CYS A 118 12.86 4.53 0.43
CA CYS A 118 12.58 5.82 -0.20
C CYS A 118 11.31 5.79 -1.06
N ALA A 119 11.04 4.67 -1.76
CA ALA A 119 9.83 4.52 -2.55
C ALA A 119 8.57 4.49 -1.68
N MET A 120 8.54 3.71 -0.59
CA MET A 120 7.39 3.69 0.33
C MET A 120 7.19 5.03 1.03
N MET A 121 8.26 5.71 1.45
CA MET A 121 8.16 7.07 2.00
C MET A 121 7.56 8.05 0.99
N ALA A 122 7.96 7.97 -0.28
CA ALA A 122 7.39 8.81 -1.33
C ALA A 122 5.89 8.55 -1.52
N PHE A 123 5.44 7.29 -1.50
CA PHE A 123 4.01 6.97 -1.59
C PHE A 123 3.23 7.34 -0.32
N GLY A 124 3.72 6.95 0.86
CA GLY A 124 3.06 7.15 2.15
C GLY A 124 2.82 8.62 2.45
N LEU A 125 3.82 9.47 2.22
CA LEU A 125 3.68 10.92 2.46
C LEU A 125 2.73 11.61 1.47
N VAL A 126 2.69 11.17 0.20
CA VAL A 126 1.71 11.67 -0.78
C VAL A 126 0.30 11.28 -0.35
N VAL A 127 0.10 10.03 0.06
CA VAL A 127 -1.18 9.52 0.57
C VAL A 127 -1.63 10.30 1.81
N GLU A 128 -0.72 10.58 2.74
CA GLU A 128 -1.01 11.36 3.94
C GLU A 128 -1.39 12.81 3.60
N ASN A 129 -0.66 13.45 2.68
CA ASN A 129 -0.99 14.80 2.23
C ASN A 129 -2.36 14.87 1.55
N VAL A 130 -2.71 13.88 0.72
CA VAL A 130 -4.03 13.75 0.10
C VAL A 130 -5.11 13.53 1.17
N HIS A 131 -4.84 12.69 2.17
CA HIS A 131 -5.75 12.47 3.29
C HIS A 131 -6.02 13.73 4.11
N ASN A 132 -4.98 14.53 4.37
CA ASN A 132 -5.12 15.77 5.13
C ASN A 132 -5.91 16.83 4.35
N LEU A 133 -5.79 16.83 3.01
CA LEU A 133 -6.54 17.73 2.13
C LEU A 133 -7.99 17.28 1.91
N LEU A 134 -8.24 15.99 1.66
CA LEU A 134 -9.55 15.43 1.35
C LEU A 134 -10.21 14.85 2.60
N VAL A 135 -11.37 15.38 2.98
CA VAL A 135 -12.05 14.97 4.20
C VAL A 135 -13.19 13.98 3.88
N ASN A 136 -12.97 12.68 4.12
CA ASN A 136 -13.90 11.56 3.86
C ASN A 136 -14.44 11.52 2.41
N PRO A 137 -15.42 10.64 2.10
CA PRO A 137 -15.33 9.36 1.35
C PRO A 137 -14.60 9.35 -0.01
N SER A 138 -14.06 10.47 -0.49
CA SER A 138 -13.30 10.58 -1.75
C SER A 138 -11.85 10.10 -1.65
N LEU A 139 -11.37 9.79 -0.44
CA LEU A 139 -10.01 9.29 -0.22
C LEU A 139 -9.70 8.01 -1.01
N PRO A 140 -10.53 6.95 -0.97
CA PRO A 140 -10.25 5.72 -1.70
C PRO A 140 -10.11 5.98 -3.20
N PHE A 141 -10.97 6.83 -3.78
CA PHE A 141 -10.90 7.20 -5.20
C PHE A 141 -9.55 7.85 -5.57
N SER A 142 -9.07 8.79 -4.75
CA SER A 142 -7.77 9.44 -4.99
C SER A 142 -6.61 8.45 -4.86
N LEU A 143 -6.69 7.50 -3.92
CA LEU A 143 -5.68 6.46 -3.75
C LEU A 143 -5.66 5.51 -4.95
N TYR A 144 -6.82 5.01 -5.38
CA TYR A 144 -6.92 4.13 -6.55
C TYR A 144 -6.42 4.84 -7.81
N SER A 145 -6.82 6.09 -8.04
CA SER A 145 -6.34 6.87 -9.19
C SER A 145 -4.81 7.03 -9.18
N GLY A 146 -4.21 7.34 -8.03
CA GLY A 146 -2.76 7.47 -7.89
C GLY A 146 -2.02 6.15 -8.13
N VAL A 147 -2.50 5.04 -7.56
CA VAL A 147 -1.89 3.71 -7.75
C VAL A 147 -2.01 3.25 -9.21
N ILE A 148 -3.20 3.37 -9.80
CA ILE A 148 -3.43 2.99 -11.21
C ILE A 148 -2.55 3.81 -12.14
N SER A 149 -2.42 5.11 -11.90
CA SER A 149 -1.55 6.01 -12.68
C SER A 149 -0.06 5.61 -12.61
N ASN A 150 0.43 5.29 -11.42
CA ASN A 150 1.81 4.84 -11.22
C ASN A 150 2.05 3.50 -11.95
N VAL A 151 1.15 2.55 -11.78
CA VAL A 151 1.20 1.23 -12.42
C VAL A 151 1.15 1.36 -13.95
N ALA A 152 0.24 2.16 -14.49
CA ALA A 152 0.06 2.31 -15.94
C ALA A 152 1.34 2.81 -16.66
N THR A 153 2.18 3.58 -15.97
CA THR A 153 3.37 4.21 -16.56
C THR A 153 4.71 3.60 -16.10
N GLY A 154 4.68 2.76 -15.06
CA GLY A 154 5.88 2.22 -14.40
C GLY A 154 6.50 1.00 -15.07
N PHE A 155 5.70 0.11 -15.68
CA PHE A 155 6.20 -1.19 -16.14
C PHE A 155 6.93 -1.16 -17.49
N TYR A 156 6.54 -0.25 -18.38
CA TYR A 156 7.07 -0.20 -19.75
C TYR A 156 8.29 0.74 -19.89
N PRO A 157 9.30 0.35 -20.69
CA PRO A 157 10.41 1.24 -21.03
C PRO A 157 9.91 2.46 -21.83
N VAL A 158 10.63 3.58 -21.72
CA VAL A 158 10.19 4.87 -22.29
C VAL A 158 10.03 4.83 -23.82
N GLU A 159 10.75 3.94 -24.48
CA GLU A 159 10.74 3.74 -25.94
C GLU A 159 9.44 3.10 -26.43
N LEU A 160 8.80 2.27 -25.60
CA LEU A 160 7.53 1.60 -25.92
C LEU A 160 6.31 2.41 -25.46
N LEU A 161 6.55 3.50 -24.73
CA LEU A 161 5.49 4.31 -24.15
C LEU A 161 5.00 5.36 -25.16
N SER A 162 3.69 5.40 -25.41
CA SER A 162 3.09 6.48 -26.21
C SER A 162 3.42 7.85 -25.59
N ASN A 163 3.56 8.87 -26.43
CA ASN A 163 3.83 10.25 -26.00
C ASN A 163 2.88 10.72 -24.89
N PHE A 164 1.63 10.25 -24.89
CA PHE A 164 0.64 10.57 -23.86
C PHE A 164 1.04 10.10 -22.46
N TYR A 165 1.75 8.99 -22.29
CA TYR A 165 2.08 8.43 -20.98
C TYR A 165 3.42 8.92 -20.42
N LYS A 166 4.10 9.82 -21.13
CA LYS A 166 5.42 10.35 -20.71
C LYS A 166 5.38 11.15 -19.42
N TRP A 167 4.24 11.68 -18.99
CA TRP A 167 4.12 12.33 -17.67
C TRP A 167 4.47 11.38 -16.52
N GLY A 168 4.31 10.06 -16.70
CA GLY A 168 4.69 9.09 -15.69
C GLY A 168 6.18 8.82 -15.56
N LEU A 169 7.02 9.52 -16.34
CA LEU A 169 8.46 9.56 -16.10
C LEU A 169 8.81 10.12 -14.71
N ALA A 170 7.96 10.98 -14.14
CA ALA A 170 8.21 11.57 -12.83
C ALA A 170 7.72 10.69 -11.66
N TRP A 171 6.95 9.63 -11.91
CA TRP A 171 6.32 8.85 -10.84
C TRP A 171 7.33 8.00 -10.05
N PRO A 172 7.19 7.90 -8.71
CA PRO A 172 8.11 7.13 -7.87
C PRO A 172 8.22 5.65 -8.27
N LEU A 173 7.11 5.01 -8.66
CA LEU A 173 7.09 3.57 -8.97
C LEU A 173 8.06 3.20 -10.08
N ARG A 174 8.17 4.07 -11.09
CA ARG A 174 9.06 3.85 -12.23
C ARG A 174 10.52 3.84 -11.77
N HIS A 175 10.90 4.77 -10.91
CA HIS A 175 12.27 4.89 -10.41
C HIS A 175 12.64 3.74 -9.47
N ASP A 176 11.69 3.26 -8.66
CA ASP A 176 11.85 2.06 -7.85
C ASP A 176 12.09 0.82 -8.73
N LEU A 177 11.25 0.58 -9.74
CA LEU A 177 11.41 -0.56 -10.65
C LEU A 177 12.71 -0.53 -11.46
N ILE A 178 13.13 0.65 -11.94
CA ILE A 178 14.39 0.78 -12.68
C ILE A 178 15.58 0.60 -11.74
N GLY A 179 15.53 1.14 -10.52
CA GLY A 179 16.57 0.96 -9.50
C GLY A 179 16.70 -0.50 -9.06
N ALA A 180 15.57 -1.18 -8.80
CA ALA A 180 15.53 -2.58 -8.44
C ALA A 180 16.14 -3.45 -9.54
N LYS A 181 15.78 -3.20 -10.82
CA LYS A 181 16.38 -3.89 -11.97
C LYS A 181 17.88 -3.63 -12.08
N ALA A 182 18.34 -2.41 -11.80
CA ALA A 182 19.76 -2.08 -11.82
C ALA A 182 20.52 -2.85 -10.74
N ILE A 183 19.97 -2.96 -9.53
CA ILE A 183 20.59 -3.68 -8.42
C ILE A 183 20.60 -5.19 -8.64
N LEU A 184 19.47 -5.77 -9.06
CA LEU A 184 19.30 -7.22 -9.21
C LEU A 184 19.96 -7.78 -10.48
N PHE A 185 19.80 -7.08 -11.60
CA PHE A 185 20.20 -7.59 -12.91
C PHE A 185 21.39 -6.84 -13.51
N GLY A 186 21.93 -5.82 -12.83
CA GLY A 186 23.09 -5.07 -13.33
C GLY A 186 22.78 -4.27 -14.59
N THR A 187 21.57 -3.74 -14.73
CA THR A 187 21.19 -2.89 -15.87
C THR A 187 21.86 -1.51 -15.78
N LYS A 188 21.56 -0.61 -16.75
CA LYS A 188 22.18 0.73 -16.84
C LYS A 188 22.22 1.43 -15.47
N ASN A 189 23.40 1.90 -15.09
CA ASN A 189 23.63 2.55 -13.80
C ASN A 189 23.05 3.97 -13.77
N LEU A 190 21.74 4.04 -13.53
CA LEU A 190 20.97 5.26 -13.30
C LEU A 190 20.53 5.34 -11.83
N LEU A 191 21.23 4.64 -10.93
CA LEU A 191 20.79 4.44 -9.56
C LEU A 191 20.71 5.76 -8.79
N GLY A 192 21.71 6.64 -8.97
CA GLY A 192 21.70 7.98 -8.37
C GLY A 192 20.54 8.86 -8.85
N LEU A 193 20.15 8.76 -10.12
CA LEU A 193 18.98 9.48 -10.65
C LEU A 193 17.69 8.95 -10.02
N ASN A 194 17.54 7.64 -9.91
CA ASN A 194 16.35 7.02 -9.31
C ASN A 194 16.20 7.43 -7.84
N PHE A 195 17.28 7.37 -7.05
CA PHE A 195 17.28 7.87 -5.67
C PHE A 195 16.99 9.37 -5.60
N GLY A 196 17.57 10.17 -6.50
CA GLY A 196 17.34 11.60 -6.56
C GLY A 196 15.85 11.95 -6.74
N VAL A 197 15.18 11.31 -7.70
CA VAL A 197 13.74 11.57 -7.93
C VAL A 197 12.88 11.12 -6.75
N LEU A 198 13.17 9.96 -6.16
CA LEU A 198 12.46 9.49 -4.97
C LEU A 198 12.61 10.48 -3.80
N LEU A 199 13.81 10.98 -3.56
CA LEU A 199 14.07 11.98 -2.51
C LEU A 199 13.40 13.31 -2.80
N VAL A 200 13.29 13.73 -4.06
CA VAL A 200 12.52 14.93 -4.45
C VAL A 200 11.04 14.76 -4.06
N TRP A 201 10.44 13.59 -4.28
CA TRP A 201 9.06 13.34 -3.85
C TRP A 201 8.90 13.36 -2.33
N VAL A 202 9.82 12.75 -1.60
CA VAL A 202 9.82 12.75 -0.13
C VAL A 202 9.93 14.18 0.40
N THR A 203 10.93 14.93 -0.06
CA THR A 203 11.19 16.30 0.39
C THR A 203 10.05 17.25 -0.01
N ALA A 204 9.53 17.16 -1.24
CA ALA A 204 8.37 17.94 -1.66
C ALA A 204 7.14 17.65 -0.78
N SER A 205 6.93 16.37 -0.44
CA SER A 205 5.81 15.98 0.42
C SER A 205 5.98 16.48 1.85
N LEU A 206 7.19 16.42 2.42
CA LEU A 206 7.51 16.95 3.74
C LEU A 206 7.32 18.48 3.81
N VAL A 207 7.73 19.20 2.76
CA VAL A 207 7.53 20.66 2.67
C VAL A 207 6.05 21.01 2.57
N LEU A 208 5.25 20.20 1.89
CA LEU A 208 3.80 20.40 1.76
C LEU A 208 3.04 20.05 3.06
N GLN A 209 3.57 19.13 3.86
CA GLN A 209 2.93 18.60 5.06
C GLN A 209 2.49 19.63 6.13
N PRO A 210 3.29 20.66 6.51
CA PRO A 210 2.82 21.68 7.46
C PRO A 210 1.58 22.42 6.94
N PHE A 211 1.49 22.64 5.63
CA PHE A 211 0.32 23.26 5.02
C PHE A 211 -0.90 22.33 5.05
N THR A 212 -0.74 21.06 4.70
CA THR A 212 -1.86 20.10 4.71
C THR A 212 -2.41 19.87 6.11
N ILE A 213 -1.53 19.77 7.12
CA ILE A 213 -1.92 19.68 8.54
C ILE A 213 -2.70 20.92 8.95
N TRP A 214 -2.24 22.12 8.58
CA TRP A 214 -2.97 23.36 8.91
C TRP A 214 -4.39 23.39 8.33
N VAL A 215 -4.57 22.93 7.08
CA VAL A 215 -5.89 22.79 6.46
C VAL A 215 -6.76 21.78 7.24
N GLN A 216 -6.20 20.62 7.59
CA GLN A 216 -6.87 19.58 8.35
C GLN A 216 -7.34 20.11 9.72
N LEU A 217 -6.46 20.80 10.45
CA LEU A 217 -6.76 21.41 11.75
C LEU A 217 -7.93 22.39 11.66
N ARG A 218 -7.96 23.24 10.61
CA ARG A 218 -9.08 24.16 10.37
C ARG A 218 -10.39 23.43 10.12
N LYS A 219 -10.37 22.35 9.33
CA LYS A 219 -11.56 21.54 9.04
C LYS A 219 -12.05 20.78 10.28
N MET A 220 -11.13 20.23 11.07
CA MET A 220 -11.45 19.56 12.34
C MET A 220 -12.06 20.52 13.36
N LYS A 221 -11.52 21.74 13.48
CA LYS A 221 -12.09 22.77 14.36
C LYS A 221 -13.55 23.10 13.98
N LYS A 222 -13.83 23.31 12.69
CA LYS A 222 -15.21 23.55 12.21
C LYS A 222 -16.14 22.37 12.53
N ARG A 223 -15.70 21.13 12.29
CA ARG A 223 -16.48 19.91 12.63
C ARG A 223 -16.76 19.80 14.13
N ALA A 224 -15.77 20.12 14.97
CA ALA A 224 -15.94 20.11 16.42
C ALA A 224 -16.95 21.18 16.87
N GLU A 225 -16.94 22.36 16.26
CA GLU A 225 -17.92 23.43 16.53
C GLU A 225 -19.34 23.02 16.09
N THR A 226 -19.52 22.45 14.90
CA THR A 226 -20.83 21.95 14.43
C THR A 226 -21.36 20.84 15.35
N ASN A 227 -20.53 19.86 15.70
CA ASN A 227 -20.94 18.76 16.58
C ASN A 227 -21.29 19.26 17.99
N LYS A 228 -20.54 20.24 18.52
CA LYS A 228 -20.89 20.91 19.79
C LYS A 228 -22.26 21.58 19.70
N ARG A 229 -22.56 22.29 18.60
CA ARG A 229 -23.88 22.92 18.37
C ARG A 229 -24.99 21.87 18.32
N GLU A 230 -24.83 20.80 17.55
CA GLU A 230 -25.82 19.71 17.46
C GLU A 230 -26.06 18.99 18.79
N VAL A 231 -25.03 18.83 19.61
CA VAL A 231 -25.17 18.26 20.96
C VAL A 231 -25.92 19.23 21.88
N LEU A 232 -25.56 20.52 21.87
CA LEU A 232 -26.26 21.54 22.66
C LEU A 232 -27.74 21.63 22.26
N GLU A 233 -28.05 21.63 20.96
CA GLU A 233 -29.44 21.59 20.48
C GLU A 233 -30.17 20.34 20.95
N ARG A 234 -29.55 19.15 20.88
CA ARG A 234 -30.18 17.91 21.36
C ARG A 234 -30.44 17.88 22.87
N VAL A 235 -29.59 18.52 23.67
CA VAL A 235 -29.72 18.57 25.13
C VAL A 235 -30.75 19.62 25.55
N TYR A 236 -30.68 20.84 25.01
CA TYR A 236 -31.57 21.92 25.40
C TYR A 236 -32.98 21.80 24.79
N LYS A 237 -33.12 21.28 23.57
CA LYS A 237 -34.44 21.08 22.93
C LYS A 237 -35.23 19.90 23.53
N LYS A 238 -34.60 19.07 24.37
CA LYS A 238 -35.24 17.98 25.11
C LYS A 238 -35.75 18.37 26.49
N VAL A 239 -35.40 19.56 27.00
CA VAL A 239 -36.02 20.13 28.20
C VAL A 239 -37.29 20.84 27.72
N PRO A 240 -38.50 20.32 27.98
CA PRO A 240 -39.72 20.99 27.59
C PRO A 240 -39.80 22.35 28.30
N GLU A 241 -40.41 23.34 27.66
CA GLU A 241 -40.73 24.64 28.27
C GLU A 241 -41.70 24.56 29.47
N GLU A 242 -42.07 23.35 29.92
CA GLU A 242 -43.02 23.08 31.02
C GLU A 242 -42.48 23.35 32.43
N GLU A 243 -41.18 23.64 32.62
CA GLU A 243 -40.63 24.08 33.92
C GLU A 243 -40.43 25.61 34.00
N ARG A 244 -41.02 26.37 33.08
CA ARG A 244 -40.91 27.82 33.04
C ARG A 244 -42.26 28.52 33.03
N GLU A 245 -43.19 28.06 33.87
CA GLU A 245 -44.36 28.81 34.35
C GLU A 245 -44.51 28.67 35.88
#